data_AF-A0A7K3Z0R5-F1
#
_entry.id   AF-A0A7K3Z0R5-F1
#
_cell.length_a   1.000
_cell.length_b   1.000
_cell.length_c   1.000
_cell.angle_alpha   90.00
_cell.angle_beta   90.00
_cell.angle_gamma   90.00
#
_symmetry.space_group_name_H-M   'P 1'
#
loop_
_entity.id
_entity.type
_entity.pdbx_description
1 polymer ?
#
loop_
_entity_poly.entity_id
_entity_poly.type
_entity_poly.pdbx_seq_one_letter_code
_entity_poly.pdbx_strand_id
1 'polypeptide(L)'
;QKRPELAQHLATLSPAAVVVTMNEVSPDELLNLGFDAYVNTACPRLAYDDQVRFPAPVLSPQEFEILCGVRGWEEYAIDEIS
;
A
#
# COMPACT_ATOMS: atom_id res chain seq x y z
N GLN A 1 -10.39 -6.63 -4.93
CA GLN A 1 -10.74 -5.48 -5.81
C GLN A 1 -9.46 -5.01 -6.50
N LYS A 2 -9.54 -4.51 -7.74
CA LYS A 2 -8.36 -4.13 -8.55
C LYS A 2 -8.36 -2.61 -8.77
N ARG A 3 -7.35 -1.89 -8.23
CA ARG A 3 -7.10 -0.46 -8.49
C ARG A 3 -5.76 -0.27 -9.23
N PRO A 4 -5.64 -0.74 -10.50
CA PRO A 4 -4.36 -0.75 -11.22
C PRO A 4 -3.85 0.66 -11.56
N GLU A 5 -4.75 1.60 -11.87
CA GLU A 5 -4.39 2.99 -12.17
C GLU A 5 -3.76 3.67 -10.95
N LEU A 6 -4.32 3.44 -9.76
CA LEU A 6 -3.77 3.95 -8.51
C LEU A 6 -2.38 3.35 -8.23
N ALA A 7 -2.22 2.03 -8.37
CA ALA A 7 -0.92 1.40 -8.17
C ALA A 7 0.15 1.93 -9.13
N GLN A 8 -0.21 2.17 -10.40
CA GLN A 8 0.69 2.77 -11.39
C GLN A 8 1.03 4.21 -11.02
N HIS A 9 0.06 5.00 -10.58
CA HIS A 9 0.31 6.37 -10.11
C HIS A 9 1.29 6.40 -8.94
N LEU A 10 1.07 5.59 -7.90
CA LEU A 10 1.96 5.54 -6.74
C LEU A 10 3.39 5.11 -7.13
N ALA A 11 3.52 4.19 -8.09
CA ALA A 11 4.83 3.76 -8.58
C ALA A 11 5.61 4.89 -9.30
N THR A 12 4.94 5.94 -9.80
CA THR A 12 5.66 7.11 -10.36
C THR A 12 6.19 8.06 -9.29
N LEU A 13 5.70 7.95 -8.04
CA LEU A 13 6.08 8.83 -6.94
C LEU A 13 7.44 8.47 -6.33
N SER A 14 7.92 7.25 -6.53
CA SER A 14 9.22 6.79 -6.04
C SER A 14 9.89 5.82 -7.02
N PRO A 15 11.17 6.03 -7.38
CA PRO A 15 11.91 5.11 -8.24
C PRO A 15 12.18 3.75 -7.57
N ALA A 16 11.98 3.64 -6.24
CA ALA A 16 12.12 2.39 -5.49
C ALA A 16 10.81 1.59 -5.40
N ALA A 17 9.69 2.14 -5.90
CA ALA A 17 8.40 1.46 -5.87
C ALA A 17 8.26 0.48 -7.05
N VAL A 18 7.78 -0.73 -6.76
CA VAL A 18 7.51 -1.77 -7.76
C VAL A 18 6.06 -2.22 -7.63
N VAL A 19 5.33 -2.25 -8.75
CA VAL A 19 3.94 -2.74 -8.78
C VAL A 19 3.95 -4.26 -8.74
N VAL A 20 3.35 -4.82 -7.68
CA VAL A 20 3.14 -6.27 -7.54
C VAL A 20 1.65 -6.57 -7.67
N THR A 21 1.30 -7.53 -8.53
CA THR A 21 -0.08 -8.01 -8.69
C THR A 21 -0.20 -9.46 -8.26
N MET A 22 -1.10 -9.73 -7.33
CA MET A 22 -1.41 -11.06 -6.82
C MET A 22 -2.92 -11.24 -6.66
N ASN A 23 -3.39 -12.49 -6.66
CA ASN A 23 -4.82 -12.80 -6.54
C ASN A 23 -5.29 -12.81 -5.07
N GLU A 24 -4.45 -13.32 -4.18
CA GLU A 24 -4.65 -13.33 -2.73
C GLU A 24 -3.42 -12.69 -2.10
N VAL A 25 -3.61 -12.02 -0.95
CA VAL A 25 -2.51 -11.39 -0.21
C VAL A 25 -2.40 -12.10 1.12
N SER A 26 -1.30 -12.83 1.32
CA SER A 26 -0.99 -13.50 2.59
C SER A 26 0.33 -12.98 3.21
N PRO A 27 0.49 -13.02 4.54
CA PRO A 27 1.73 -12.61 5.19
C PRO A 27 2.97 -13.38 4.71
N ASP A 28 2.82 -14.67 4.39
CA ASP A 28 3.90 -15.52 3.90
C ASP A 28 4.38 -15.09 2.51
N GLU A 29 3.45 -14.71 1.62
CA GLU A 29 3.80 -14.17 0.31
C GLU A 29 4.55 -12.83 0.43
N LEU A 30 4.10 -11.95 1.32
CA LEU A 30 4.81 -10.68 1.57
C LEU A 30 6.20 -10.95 2.18
N LEU A 31 6.33 -11.91 3.09
CA LEU A 31 7.65 -12.28 3.63
C LEU A 31 8.60 -12.74 2.52
N ASN A 32 8.11 -13.54 1.58
CA ASN A 32 8.89 -14.05 0.46
C ASN A 32 9.29 -12.94 -0.55
N LEU A 33 8.50 -11.88 -0.67
CA LEU A 33 8.83 -10.74 -1.54
C LEU A 33 9.99 -9.90 -0.98
N GLY A 34 10.12 -9.83 0.35
CA GLY A 34 11.29 -9.24 1.01
C GLY A 34 11.45 -7.73 0.85
N PHE A 35 10.39 -6.99 0.57
CA PHE A 35 10.42 -5.52 0.59
C PHE A 35 10.34 -4.97 2.02
N ASP A 36 10.94 -3.79 2.23
CA ASP A 36 10.96 -3.10 3.53
C ASP A 36 9.59 -2.53 3.94
N ALA A 37 8.72 -2.27 2.98
CA ALA A 37 7.37 -1.76 3.19
C ALA A 37 6.46 -2.15 2.01
N TYR A 38 5.15 -2.17 2.27
CA TYR A 38 4.13 -2.47 1.27
C TYR A 38 3.09 -1.34 1.22
N VAL A 39 2.53 -1.09 0.04
CA VAL A 39 1.40 -0.16 -0.13
C VAL A 39 0.22 -0.96 -0.65
N ASN A 40 -0.88 -0.94 0.09
CA ASN A 40 -2.06 -1.73 -0.23
C ASN A 40 -3.06 -0.92 -1.07
N THR A 41 -3.14 -1.22 -2.37
CA THR A 41 -4.15 -0.66 -3.27
C THR A 41 -5.35 -1.61 -3.48
N ALA A 42 -5.39 -2.74 -2.78
CA ALA A 42 -6.46 -3.74 -2.89
C ALA A 42 -7.61 -3.41 -1.93
N CYS A 43 -7.95 -4.30 -0.99
CA CYS A 43 -9.01 -4.06 -0.01
C CYS A 43 -8.45 -3.25 1.18
N PRO A 44 -9.00 -2.07 1.52
CA PRO A 44 -8.46 -1.19 2.57
C PRO A 44 -8.40 -1.88 3.92
N ARG A 45 -9.33 -2.81 4.18
CA ARG A 45 -9.35 -3.62 5.41
C ARG A 45 -8.02 -4.30 5.71
N LEU A 46 -7.26 -4.71 4.70
CA LEU A 46 -5.98 -5.39 4.90
C LEU A 46 -4.91 -4.46 5.52
N ALA A 47 -4.93 -3.17 5.17
CA ALA A 47 -3.98 -2.20 5.72
C ALA A 47 -4.28 -1.85 7.18
N TYR A 48 -5.49 -2.12 7.68
CA TYR A 48 -5.94 -1.72 9.02
C TYR A 48 -6.12 -2.91 9.99
N ASP A 49 -6.73 -4.02 9.56
CA ASP A 49 -7.08 -5.15 10.43
C ASP A 49 -5.86 -6.07 10.70
N ASP A 50 -4.89 -6.14 9.77
CA ASP A 50 -3.87 -7.20 9.74
C ASP A 50 -2.41 -6.74 9.91
N GLN A 51 -2.18 -5.47 10.25
CA GLN A 51 -0.83 -4.93 10.44
C GLN A 51 0.04 -5.75 11.41
N VAL A 52 -0.55 -6.28 12.49
CA VAL A 52 0.17 -7.09 13.50
C VAL A 52 0.70 -8.41 12.91
N ARG A 53 0.10 -8.89 11.82
CA ARG A 53 0.46 -10.16 11.19
C ARG A 53 1.47 -10.02 10.06
N PHE A 54 1.72 -8.80 9.57
CA PHE A 54 2.62 -8.59 8.46
C PHE A 54 4.08 -8.45 8.91
N PRO A 55 5.03 -8.98 8.13
CA PRO A 55 6.45 -8.92 8.46
C PRO A 55 7.06 -7.51 8.27
N ALA A 56 6.34 -6.62 7.59
CA ALA A 56 6.76 -5.26 7.27
C ALA A 56 5.53 -4.31 7.30
N PRO A 57 5.74 -2.99 7.47
CA PRO A 57 4.64 -2.02 7.47
C PRO A 57 3.85 -2.06 6.16
N VAL A 58 2.52 -2.05 6.29
CA VAL A 58 1.57 -1.98 5.17
C VAL A 58 0.83 -0.65 5.24
N LEU A 59 1.11 0.21 4.27
CA LEU A 59 0.59 1.57 4.18
C LEU A 59 -0.64 1.66 3.29
N SER A 60 -1.48 2.65 3.56
CA SER A 60 -2.49 3.10 2.61
C SER A 60 -1.88 3.92 1.47
N PRO A 61 -2.59 4.08 0.34
CA PRO A 61 -2.19 4.99 -0.72
C PRO A 61 -1.92 6.42 -0.23
N GLN A 62 -2.78 6.94 0.65
CA GLN A 62 -2.69 8.30 1.19
C GLN A 62 -1.47 8.45 2.10
N GLU A 63 -1.17 7.44 2.93
CA GLU A 63 0.04 7.43 3.76
C GLU A 63 1.30 7.45 2.90
N PHE A 64 1.31 6.69 1.79
CA PHE A 64 2.44 6.70 0.87
C PHE A 64 2.59 8.05 0.14
N GLU A 65 1.49 8.69 -0.28
CA GLU A 65 1.52 10.04 -0.85
C GLU A 65 2.11 11.06 0.13
N ILE A 66 1.79 10.95 1.42
CA ILE A 66 2.36 11.79 2.48
C ILE A 66 3.87 11.53 2.63
N LEU A 67 4.30 10.26 2.63
CA LEU A 67 5.72 9.92 2.68
C LEU A 67 6.50 10.44 1.46
N CYS A 68 5.89 10.43 0.28
CA CYS A 68 6.48 10.97 -0.94
C CYS A 68 6.39 12.50 -1.03
N GLY A 69 5.76 13.18 -0.07
CA GLY A 69 5.62 14.65 -0.05
C GLY A 69 4.61 15.19 -1.07
N VAL A 70 3.73 14.35 -1.61
CA VAL A 70 2.68 14.73 -2.57
C VAL A 70 1.44 15.25 -1.84
N ARG A 71 1.20 14.75 -0.62
CA ARG A 71 0.06 15.10 0.23
C ARG A 71 0.55 15.61 1.59
N GLY A 72 -0.11 16.63 2.14
CA GLY A 72 0.15 17.10 3.51
C GLY A 72 -0.52 16.24 4.57
N TRP A 73 0.01 16.23 5.80
CA TRP A 73 -0.61 15.52 6.93
C TRP A 73 -1.99 16.07 7.29
N GLU A 74 -2.22 17.35 7.02
CA GLU A 74 -3.49 18.05 7.14
C GLU A 74 -4.59 17.53 6.21
N GLU A 75 -4.20 16.81 5.15
CA GLU A 75 -5.11 16.17 4.17
C GLU A 75 -5.23 14.66 4.39
N TYR A 76 -4.79 14.15 5.55
CA TYR A 76 -4.90 12.73 5.88
C TYR A 76 -6.36 12.29 5.88
N ALA A 77 -6.65 11.24 5.11
CA ALA A 77 -7.95 10.61 5.01
C ALA A 77 -7.79 9.09 5.08
N ILE A 78 -8.77 8.42 5.70
CA ILE A 78 -8.84 6.96 5.72
C ILE A 78 -9.13 6.47 4.30
N ASP A 79 -8.46 5.39 3.88
CA ASP A 79 -8.74 4.76 2.58
C ASP A 79 -10.10 4.09 2.62
N GLU A 80 -11.14 4.82 2.23
CA GLU A 80 -12.50 4.29 2.06
C GLU A 80 -12.73 3.95 0.58
N ILE A 81 -12.99 2.67 0.29
CA ILE A 81 -13.52 2.26 -1.02
C ILE A 81 -15.04 2.37 -0.95
N SER A 82 -15.61 3.31 -1.71
CA SER A 82 -17.05 3.36 -2.02
C SER A 82 -17.41 2.42 -3.17
#